data_AF-A0A0B6Y5H1-F1
#
_entry.id   AF-A0A0B6Y5H1-F1
#
_cell.length_a   1.000
_cell.length_b   1.000
_cell.length_c   1.000
_cell.angle_alpha   90.00
_cell.angle_beta   90.00
_cell.angle_gamma   90.00
#
_symmetry.space_group_name_H-M   'P 1'
#
loop_
_entity.id
_entity.type
_entity.pdbx_description
1 polymer ?
#
loop_
_entity_poly.entity_id
_entity_poly.type
_entity_poly.pdbx_seq_one_letter_code
_entity_poly.pdbx_strand_id
1 'polypeptide(L)'
;NSLLHRKHPQLRKVLNLHIALKLNPPKRVHQFRNLPQKQQQQQQYIAVVVLRDLLLELTHPPQLQQQQNLNIVMTVRLSYLQIQTGPPEKQIVWALPLSMVHNQLLRNLVSLRHQRKKETLSETGSRPSPVYVSYVSRVVTEIIESERTYISSLENIIHGYLEPMEKMLETNDAKKDLEYLFSNIRDIYQFGCTFLSDLEIAGADPVKVAQCFVKYNKGFVIYTDYCTNYPRAVEVLTRFMQHPVLSQLCKERQLALGHGLPLGAYLLKPVQRILKYHLLLHNIVKNCEKEKQEAAILEQAFHHMTQMAHHINEMKRKHEHAVRIQEIQSQLEDYVGEDLTRLGELVLEGTFKVSGAKASRQVFLFERGLLISKMKEGGMLSCKTFIRCSNLMLVEVIPSEPLSFHIIPFDNPRAQDTLQAKNMEQKLRWCHDIKKQILESFKGHIPDNAKNLIM
;
A
#
# COMPACT_ATOMS: atom_id res chain seq x y z
N ASN A 1 -44.15 15.40 -16.82
CA ASN A 1 -43.66 14.71 -18.03
C ASN A 1 -42.86 15.61 -18.96
N SER A 2 -43.36 16.72 -19.51
CA SER A 2 -42.61 17.53 -20.51
C SER A 2 -41.31 18.19 -20.01
N LEU A 3 -41.15 18.49 -18.71
CA LEU A 3 -39.92 19.06 -18.14
C LEU A 3 -38.83 18.02 -17.80
N LEU A 4 -39.21 16.79 -17.47
CA LEU A 4 -38.29 15.66 -17.28
C LEU A 4 -37.74 15.12 -18.61
N HIS A 5 -38.47 15.34 -19.71
CA HIS A 5 -38.10 14.85 -21.04
C HIS A 5 -36.89 15.53 -21.68
N ARG A 6 -36.47 16.73 -21.22
CA ARG A 6 -35.34 17.46 -21.82
C ARG A 6 -34.01 17.35 -21.09
N LYS A 7 -33.98 17.06 -19.78
CA LYS A 7 -32.72 17.14 -18.98
C LYS A 7 -31.94 15.84 -18.81
N HIS A 8 -32.55 14.66 -18.99
CA HIS A 8 -31.86 13.40 -18.69
C HIS A 8 -32.15 12.29 -19.73
N PRO A 9 -31.39 12.24 -20.84
CA PRO A 9 -31.55 11.19 -21.87
C PRO A 9 -31.24 9.77 -21.37
N GLN A 10 -30.51 9.63 -20.26
CA GLN A 10 -30.25 8.32 -19.63
C GLN A 10 -31.47 7.77 -18.86
N LEU A 11 -32.25 8.64 -18.22
CA LEU A 11 -33.53 8.28 -17.59
C LEU A 11 -34.55 7.76 -18.62
N ARG A 12 -34.49 8.26 -19.87
CA ARG A 12 -35.29 7.72 -20.99
C ARG A 12 -34.94 6.26 -21.30
N LYS A 13 -33.66 5.89 -21.29
CA LYS A 13 -33.22 4.51 -21.55
C LYS A 13 -33.69 3.56 -20.46
N VAL A 14 -33.59 3.97 -19.20
CA VAL A 14 -33.97 3.15 -18.03
C VAL A 14 -35.50 2.98 -17.93
N LEU A 15 -36.26 4.05 -18.13
CA LEU A 15 -37.72 3.99 -18.10
C LEU A 15 -38.27 3.17 -19.28
N ASN A 16 -37.68 3.30 -20.48
CA ASN A 16 -38.04 2.48 -21.63
C ASN A 16 -37.66 1.01 -21.45
N LEU A 17 -36.55 0.70 -20.75
CA LEU A 17 -36.17 -0.67 -20.40
C LEU A 17 -37.16 -1.29 -19.41
N HIS A 18 -37.59 -0.52 -18.41
CA HIS A 18 -38.59 -0.94 -17.42
C HIS A 18 -39.97 -1.15 -18.05
N ILE A 19 -40.39 -0.27 -18.95
CA ILE A 19 -41.65 -0.38 -19.70
C ILE A 19 -41.59 -1.56 -20.69
N ALA A 20 -40.46 -1.79 -21.36
CA ALA A 20 -40.25 -2.93 -22.24
C ALA A 20 -40.27 -4.28 -21.49
N LEU A 21 -39.75 -4.32 -20.26
CA LEU A 21 -39.79 -5.51 -19.39
C LEU A 21 -41.18 -5.77 -18.80
N LYS A 22 -42.04 -4.76 -18.67
CA LYS A 22 -43.42 -4.90 -18.15
C LYS A 22 -44.47 -5.14 -19.24
N LEU A 23 -44.35 -4.54 -20.43
CA LEU A 23 -45.42 -4.52 -21.43
C LEU A 23 -45.27 -5.53 -22.57
N ASN A 24 -44.13 -6.21 -22.70
CA ASN A 24 -43.94 -7.25 -23.72
C ASN A 24 -42.99 -8.32 -23.18
N PRO A 25 -43.47 -9.53 -22.79
CA PRO A 25 -42.58 -10.65 -22.53
C PRO A 25 -42.19 -11.29 -23.88
N PRO A 26 -41.02 -11.02 -24.48
CA PRO A 26 -40.72 -11.55 -25.80
C PRO A 26 -40.00 -12.90 -25.63
N LYS A 27 -40.77 -13.99 -25.82
CA LYS A 27 -40.41 -15.20 -26.59
C LYS A 27 -39.00 -15.83 -26.47
N ARG A 28 -38.25 -15.61 -25.38
CA ARG A 28 -36.99 -16.35 -25.07
C ARG A 28 -37.08 -17.16 -23.77
N VAL A 29 -38.26 -17.69 -23.45
CA VAL A 29 -38.46 -18.55 -22.27
C VAL A 29 -38.05 -20.01 -22.54
N HIS A 30 -37.69 -20.38 -23.78
CA HIS A 30 -37.35 -21.77 -24.10
C HIS A 30 -35.94 -22.22 -23.70
N GLN A 31 -35.03 -21.31 -23.32
CA GLN A 31 -33.68 -21.68 -22.84
C GLN A 31 -33.49 -21.70 -21.32
N PHE A 32 -34.50 -21.30 -20.53
CA PHE A 32 -34.37 -21.17 -19.07
C PHE A 32 -35.17 -22.19 -18.26
N ARG A 33 -35.76 -23.19 -18.92
CA ARG A 33 -36.58 -24.23 -18.26
C ARG A 33 -35.77 -25.32 -17.53
N ASN A 34 -34.44 -25.34 -17.69
CA ASN A 34 -33.57 -26.42 -17.19
C ASN A 34 -32.52 -25.98 -16.15
N LEU A 35 -32.64 -24.80 -15.52
CA LEU A 35 -31.76 -24.41 -14.41
C LEU A 35 -32.37 -24.85 -13.07
N PRO A 36 -31.59 -25.39 -12.12
CA PRO A 36 -32.08 -25.77 -10.81
C PRO A 36 -32.74 -24.59 -10.10
N GLN A 37 -33.87 -24.82 -9.43
CA GLN A 37 -34.68 -23.81 -8.72
C GLN A 37 -33.86 -22.90 -7.79
N LYS A 38 -32.74 -23.42 -7.25
CA LYS A 38 -31.76 -22.69 -6.41
C LYS A 38 -30.99 -21.59 -7.16
N GLN A 39 -30.62 -21.80 -8.43
CA GLN A 39 -29.93 -20.78 -9.25
C GLN A 39 -30.86 -19.65 -9.68
N GLN A 40 -32.14 -19.95 -9.94
CA GLN A 40 -33.14 -18.93 -10.25
C GLN A 40 -33.45 -18.04 -9.04
N GLN A 41 -33.55 -18.60 -7.83
CA GLN A 41 -33.73 -17.82 -6.60
C GLN A 41 -32.52 -16.93 -6.28
N GLN A 42 -31.31 -17.44 -6.50
CA GLN A 42 -30.08 -16.66 -6.28
C GLN A 42 -29.97 -15.48 -7.26
N GLN A 43 -30.37 -15.66 -8.51
CA GLN A 43 -30.40 -14.58 -9.52
C GLN A 43 -31.51 -13.55 -9.24
N GLN A 44 -32.68 -13.98 -8.75
CA GLN A 44 -33.75 -13.07 -8.34
C GLN A 44 -33.36 -12.23 -7.10
N TYR A 45 -32.64 -12.81 -6.14
CA TYR A 45 -32.11 -12.08 -4.99
C TYR A 45 -31.10 -11.00 -5.41
N ILE A 46 -30.18 -11.34 -6.31
CA ILE A 46 -29.19 -10.38 -6.85
C ILE A 46 -29.88 -9.21 -7.56
N ALA A 47 -30.94 -9.47 -8.35
CA ALA A 47 -31.67 -8.42 -9.04
C ALA A 47 -32.39 -7.44 -8.09
N VAL A 48 -32.91 -7.93 -6.96
CA VAL A 48 -33.58 -7.10 -5.94
C VAL A 48 -32.59 -6.26 -5.15
N VAL A 49 -31.39 -6.78 -4.85
CA VAL A 49 -30.31 -6.03 -4.18
C VAL A 49 -29.82 -4.88 -5.06
N VAL A 50 -29.58 -5.14 -6.35
CA VAL A 50 -29.14 -4.12 -7.32
C VAL A 50 -30.17 -3.00 -7.51
N LEU A 51 -31.47 -3.31 -7.52
CA LEU A 51 -32.54 -2.32 -7.66
C LEU A 51 -32.74 -1.46 -6.41
N ARG A 52 -32.45 -1.99 -5.22
CA ARG A 52 -32.56 -1.26 -3.95
C ARG A 52 -31.44 -0.23 -3.78
N ASP A 53 -30.22 -0.56 -4.20
CA ASP A 53 -29.06 0.34 -4.08
C ASP A 53 -29.14 1.50 -5.08
N LEU A 54 -29.66 1.26 -6.29
CA LEU A 54 -29.98 2.30 -7.28
C LEU A 54 -31.02 3.33 -6.79
N LEU A 55 -31.90 2.94 -5.87
CA LEU A 55 -32.92 3.81 -5.29
C LEU A 55 -32.38 4.67 -4.12
N LEU A 56 -31.33 4.21 -3.44
CA LEU A 56 -30.70 4.91 -2.31
C LEU A 56 -29.72 6.00 -2.77
N GLU A 57 -29.04 5.80 -3.90
CA GLU A 57 -28.12 6.80 -4.48
C GLU A 57 -28.83 8.04 -5.04
N LEU A 58 -30.12 7.94 -5.36
CA LEU A 58 -30.91 9.05 -5.93
C LEU A 58 -31.46 10.02 -4.87
N THR A 59 -31.15 9.83 -3.58
CA THR A 59 -31.75 10.60 -2.46
C THR A 59 -30.81 11.52 -1.65
N HIS A 60 -29.54 11.72 -2.05
CA HIS A 60 -28.64 12.65 -1.34
C HIS A 60 -28.07 13.77 -2.24
N PRO A 61 -28.16 15.06 -1.86
CA PRO A 61 -27.60 16.17 -2.63
C PRO A 61 -26.16 16.53 -2.22
N PRO A 62 -25.36 17.18 -3.11
CA PRO A 62 -23.93 17.39 -2.90
C PRO A 62 -23.60 18.81 -2.39
N GLN A 63 -23.34 18.99 -1.08
CA GLN A 63 -22.73 20.24 -0.55
C GLN A 63 -21.72 20.05 0.61
N LEU A 64 -21.37 18.82 1.02
CA LEU A 64 -20.54 18.56 2.20
C LEU A 64 -19.04 18.30 1.92
N GLN A 65 -18.43 19.03 0.98
CA GLN A 65 -17.03 18.78 0.56
C GLN A 65 -16.00 19.85 0.96
N GLN A 66 -16.38 20.97 1.60
CA GLN A 66 -15.42 22.04 1.95
C GLN A 66 -15.03 22.12 3.43
N GLN A 67 -15.88 21.70 4.39
CA GLN A 67 -15.56 21.77 5.82
C GLN A 67 -14.65 20.63 6.33
N GLN A 68 -14.62 19.47 5.65
CA GLN A 68 -13.78 18.34 6.05
C GLN A 68 -12.27 18.61 5.85
N ASN A 69 -11.91 19.50 4.93
CA ASN A 69 -10.50 19.76 4.62
C ASN A 69 -9.78 20.62 5.68
N LEU A 70 -10.47 21.49 6.43
CA LEU A 70 -9.83 22.29 7.49
C LEU A 70 -9.58 21.49 8.78
N ASN A 71 -10.49 20.57 9.14
CA ASN A 71 -10.32 19.73 10.33
C ASN A 71 -9.17 18.73 10.16
N ILE A 72 -8.93 18.25 8.94
CA ILE A 72 -7.79 17.39 8.62
C ILE A 72 -6.46 18.16 8.79
N VAL A 73 -6.39 19.40 8.32
CA VAL A 73 -5.17 20.24 8.43
C VAL A 73 -4.84 20.60 9.89
N MET A 74 -5.84 20.91 10.70
CA MET A 74 -5.66 21.22 12.13
C MET A 74 -5.25 19.99 12.94
N THR A 75 -5.83 18.83 12.65
CA THR A 75 -5.49 17.55 13.30
C THR A 75 -4.04 17.16 12.98
N VAL A 76 -3.60 17.31 11.72
CA VAL A 76 -2.22 17.01 11.30
C VAL A 76 -1.20 17.94 11.98
N ARG A 77 -1.52 19.22 12.20
CA ARG A 77 -0.62 20.18 12.87
C ARG A 77 -0.45 19.88 14.37
N LEU A 78 -1.52 19.42 15.03
CA LEU A 78 -1.49 19.01 16.44
C LEU A 78 -0.73 17.69 16.64
N SER A 79 -0.91 16.72 15.72
CA SER A 79 -0.16 15.46 15.76
C SER A 79 1.34 15.64 15.52
N TYR A 80 1.75 16.57 14.65
CA TYR A 80 3.17 16.87 14.40
C TYR A 80 3.89 17.49 15.60
N LEU A 81 3.21 18.36 16.36
CA LEU A 81 3.75 18.99 17.57
C LEU A 81 3.88 18.00 18.75
N GLN A 82 3.00 17.01 18.87
CA GLN A 82 3.11 15.95 19.89
C GLN A 82 4.22 14.93 19.60
N ILE A 83 4.65 14.77 18.34
CA ILE A 83 5.70 13.83 17.93
C ILE A 83 7.12 14.35 18.26
N GLN A 84 7.33 15.67 18.25
CA GLN A 84 8.64 16.25 18.58
C GLN A 84 8.99 16.24 20.07
N THR A 85 8.02 15.98 20.95
CA THR A 85 8.21 16.00 22.42
C THR A 85 8.05 14.62 23.08
N GLY A 86 7.91 13.55 22.30
CA GLY A 86 7.64 12.19 22.80
C GLY A 86 8.84 11.22 22.77
N PRO A 87 8.80 10.11 23.56
CA PRO A 87 9.91 9.16 23.70
C PRO A 87 10.24 8.36 22.41
N PRO A 88 11.49 7.87 22.25
CA PRO A 88 12.03 7.35 20.97
C PRO A 88 11.23 6.21 20.34
N GLU A 89 10.64 5.34 21.15
CA GLU A 89 9.83 4.19 20.72
C GLU A 89 8.55 4.61 19.96
N LYS A 90 8.04 5.83 20.20
CA LYS A 90 6.84 6.36 19.52
C LYS A 90 7.14 7.14 18.23
N GLN A 91 8.40 7.42 17.93
CA GLN A 91 8.82 8.08 16.67
C GLN A 91 8.86 7.08 15.48
N ILE A 92 8.95 5.78 15.78
CA ILE A 92 9.17 4.70 14.79
C ILE A 92 7.87 4.28 14.09
N VAL A 93 6.73 4.32 14.79
CA VAL A 93 5.43 3.80 14.30
C VAL A 93 4.82 4.63 13.16
N TRP A 94 5.28 5.87 12.96
CA TRP A 94 4.67 6.80 12.00
C TRP A 94 5.54 7.12 10.78
N ALA A 95 6.76 6.58 10.67
CA ALA A 95 7.78 7.05 9.72
C ALA A 95 7.40 6.88 8.24
N LEU A 96 6.64 5.84 7.88
CA LEU A 96 6.25 5.59 6.48
C LEU A 96 4.97 6.33 6.07
N PRO A 97 3.86 6.31 6.84
CA PRO A 97 2.68 7.12 6.54
C PRO A 97 2.97 8.63 6.58
N LEU A 98 3.81 9.10 7.52
CA LEU A 98 4.23 10.50 7.56
C LEU A 98 5.19 10.88 6.44
N SER A 99 5.94 9.96 5.84
CA SER A 99 6.79 10.29 4.68
C SER A 99 5.95 10.69 3.46
N MET A 100 4.77 10.07 3.27
CA MET A 100 3.83 10.45 2.20
C MET A 100 3.14 11.78 2.50
N VAL A 101 2.77 12.05 3.75
CA VAL A 101 2.18 13.35 4.17
C VAL A 101 3.23 14.47 4.16
N HIS A 102 4.48 14.18 4.55
CA HIS A 102 5.64 15.08 4.46
C HIS A 102 5.95 15.42 3.00
N ASN A 103 5.86 14.45 2.07
CA ASN A 103 6.01 14.70 0.64
C ASN A 103 4.88 15.58 0.05
N GLN A 104 3.65 15.48 0.58
CA GLN A 104 2.55 16.36 0.19
C GLN A 104 2.72 17.79 0.78
N LEU A 105 3.24 17.92 2.00
CA LEU A 105 3.54 19.21 2.65
C LEU A 105 4.77 19.90 2.04
N LEU A 106 5.79 19.13 1.61
CA LEU A 106 6.95 19.64 0.86
C LEU A 106 6.53 20.19 -0.51
N ARG A 107 5.58 19.56 -1.22
CA ARG A 107 4.99 20.12 -2.44
C ARG A 107 4.41 21.53 -2.21
N ASN A 108 3.77 21.76 -1.07
CA ASN A 108 3.20 23.06 -0.71
C ASN A 108 4.27 24.08 -0.24
N LEU A 109 5.26 23.67 0.56
CA LEU A 109 6.32 24.57 1.03
C LEU A 109 7.30 25.00 -0.07
N VAL A 110 7.60 24.12 -1.02
CA VAL A 110 8.43 24.46 -2.20
C VAL A 110 7.69 25.44 -3.10
N SER A 111 6.36 25.30 -3.25
CA SER A 111 5.54 26.26 -4.01
C SER A 111 5.47 27.65 -3.36
N LEU A 112 5.39 27.72 -2.02
CA LEU A 112 5.38 28.98 -1.26
C LEU A 112 6.75 29.70 -1.26
N ARG A 113 7.87 28.95 -1.27
CA ARG A 113 9.22 29.52 -1.46
C ARG A 113 9.42 30.10 -2.87
N HIS A 114 8.75 29.55 -3.88
CA HIS A 114 8.85 30.02 -5.28
C HIS A 114 8.01 31.28 -5.56
N GLN A 115 6.91 31.50 -4.83
CA GLN A 115 6.18 32.79 -4.88
C GLN A 115 7.00 33.92 -4.25
N ARG A 116 7.60 33.70 -3.08
CA ARG A 116 8.36 34.73 -2.36
C ARG A 116 9.68 35.14 -3.03
N LYS A 117 10.25 34.28 -3.89
CA LYS A 117 11.49 34.54 -4.64
C LYS A 117 11.27 35.17 -6.02
N LYS A 118 10.04 35.17 -6.53
CA LYS A 118 9.66 35.90 -7.76
C LYS A 118 9.34 37.38 -7.51
N GLU A 119 9.12 37.78 -6.27
CA GLU A 119 8.82 39.18 -5.90
C GLU A 119 10.06 40.02 -5.54
N THR A 120 11.28 39.45 -5.56
CA THR A 120 12.48 40.13 -5.00
C THR A 120 13.65 40.36 -5.96
N LEU A 121 13.49 40.18 -7.28
CA LEU A 121 14.57 40.42 -8.24
C LEU A 121 14.09 41.28 -9.42
N SER A 122 13.94 42.57 -9.14
CA SER A 122 13.99 43.65 -10.14
C SER A 122 14.85 44.77 -9.57
N GLU A 123 16.15 44.79 -9.91
CA GLU A 123 16.92 46.02 -10.18
C GLU A 123 18.38 45.73 -10.58
N THR A 124 18.68 46.12 -11.83
CA THR A 124 19.90 46.67 -12.44
C THR A 124 21.31 46.27 -11.99
N GLY A 125 22.17 45.96 -12.96
CA GLY A 125 23.63 46.20 -12.87
C GLY A 125 24.52 45.21 -13.63
N SER A 126 25.07 45.64 -14.76
CA SER A 126 25.95 44.90 -15.68
C SER A 126 27.30 44.46 -15.09
N ARG A 127 27.60 43.15 -15.16
CA ARG A 127 28.95 42.52 -15.04
C ARG A 127 28.97 41.18 -15.80
N PRO A 128 30.15 40.67 -16.22
CA PRO A 128 30.29 39.74 -17.35
C PRO A 128 29.61 38.39 -17.09
N SER A 129 28.97 37.87 -18.14
CA SER A 129 28.08 36.70 -18.11
C SER A 129 28.74 35.46 -17.48
N PRO A 130 28.24 34.96 -16.33
CA PRO A 130 28.54 33.60 -15.92
C PRO A 130 27.85 32.65 -16.91
N VAL A 131 28.53 31.57 -17.30
CA VAL A 131 27.94 30.48 -18.09
C VAL A 131 26.69 30.00 -17.34
N TYR A 132 25.50 30.35 -17.83
CA TYR A 132 24.24 29.96 -17.20
C TYR A 132 24.05 28.46 -17.39
N VAL A 133 24.54 27.66 -16.44
CA VAL A 133 24.21 26.23 -16.35
C VAL A 133 22.70 26.11 -16.20
N SER A 134 22.05 25.52 -17.21
CA SER A 134 20.60 25.28 -17.23
C SER A 134 20.15 24.57 -15.95
N TYR A 135 18.97 24.92 -15.42
CA TYR A 135 18.38 24.29 -14.23
C TYR A 135 18.39 22.76 -14.36
N VAL A 136 18.06 22.23 -15.53
CA VAL A 136 18.05 20.78 -15.81
C VAL A 136 19.44 20.18 -15.65
N SER A 137 20.49 20.86 -16.12
CA SER A 137 21.87 20.40 -15.96
C SER A 137 22.25 20.31 -14.49
N ARG A 138 21.79 21.23 -13.63
CA ARG A 138 22.01 21.13 -12.17
C ARG A 138 21.31 19.93 -11.55
N VAL A 139 20.08 19.64 -11.96
CA VAL A 139 19.34 18.45 -11.48
C VAL A 139 20.04 17.17 -11.91
N VAL A 140 20.55 17.11 -13.14
CA VAL A 140 21.32 15.97 -13.65
C VAL A 140 22.62 15.80 -12.86
N THR A 141 23.38 16.88 -12.64
CA THR A 141 24.58 16.86 -11.81
C THR A 141 24.25 16.39 -10.38
N GLU A 142 23.16 16.87 -9.79
CA GLU A 142 22.69 16.43 -8.47
C GLU A 142 22.39 14.93 -8.43
N ILE A 143 21.78 14.36 -9.48
CA ILE A 143 21.55 12.90 -9.56
C ILE A 143 22.86 12.14 -9.48
N ILE A 144 23.85 12.53 -10.28
CA ILE A 144 25.16 11.84 -10.38
C ILE A 144 25.96 12.01 -9.08
N GLU A 145 26.05 13.23 -8.55
CA GLU A 145 26.78 13.51 -7.31
C GLU A 145 26.15 12.82 -6.10
N SER A 146 24.82 12.84 -6.03
CA SER A 146 24.11 12.14 -4.96
C SER A 146 24.18 10.62 -5.12
N GLU A 147 24.29 10.09 -6.33
CA GLU A 147 24.55 8.66 -6.58
C GLU A 147 25.96 8.29 -6.12
N ARG A 148 26.99 9.06 -6.50
CA ARG A 148 28.37 8.84 -6.04
C ARG A 148 28.46 8.77 -4.52
N THR A 149 27.83 9.74 -3.84
CA THR A 149 27.79 9.80 -2.37
C THR A 149 27.02 8.62 -1.77
N TYR A 150 25.94 8.19 -2.43
CA TYR A 150 25.17 7.03 -2.02
C TYR A 150 25.99 5.74 -2.12
N ILE A 151 26.65 5.49 -3.27
CA ILE A 151 27.49 4.30 -3.49
C ILE A 151 28.67 4.27 -2.51
N SER A 152 29.35 5.40 -2.30
CA SER A 152 30.40 5.50 -1.28
C SER A 152 29.87 5.23 0.14
N SER A 153 28.64 5.65 0.45
CA SER A 153 28.02 5.30 1.73
C SER A 153 27.78 3.78 1.85
N LEU A 154 27.37 3.10 0.77
CA LEU A 154 27.19 1.64 0.78
C LEU A 154 28.51 0.90 0.93
N GLU A 155 29.54 1.36 0.23
CA GLU A 155 30.91 0.85 0.34
C GLU A 155 31.40 0.91 1.79
N ASN A 156 31.22 2.07 2.44
CA ASN A 156 31.56 2.25 3.85
C ASN A 156 30.77 1.33 4.78
N ILE A 157 29.51 1.01 4.45
CA ILE A 157 28.73 0.05 5.24
C ILE A 157 29.34 -1.36 5.10
N ILE A 158 29.66 -1.76 3.87
CA ILE A 158 30.18 -3.10 3.56
C ILE A 158 31.57 -3.31 4.16
N HIS A 159 32.55 -2.47 3.81
CA HIS A 159 33.93 -2.62 4.25
C HIS A 159 34.16 -2.13 5.68
N GLY A 160 33.36 -1.17 6.13
CA GLY A 160 33.51 -0.55 7.44
C GLY A 160 32.76 -1.25 8.57
N TYR A 161 31.65 -1.95 8.28
CA TYR A 161 30.85 -2.63 9.30
C TYR A 161 30.66 -4.12 9.00
N LEU A 162 30.11 -4.47 7.84
CA LEU A 162 29.74 -5.85 7.52
C LEU A 162 30.94 -6.80 7.55
N GLU A 163 31.98 -6.52 6.77
CA GLU A 163 33.16 -7.41 6.68
C GLU A 163 33.93 -7.54 7.99
N PRO A 164 34.16 -6.47 8.78
CA PRO A 164 34.74 -6.62 10.10
C PRO A 164 33.87 -7.43 11.06
N MET A 165 32.54 -7.27 11.00
CA MET A 165 31.62 -8.04 11.84
C MET A 165 31.60 -9.52 11.45
N GLU A 166 31.59 -9.85 10.15
CA GLU A 166 31.69 -11.22 9.64
C GLU A 166 32.97 -11.93 10.10
N LYS A 167 34.09 -11.20 10.17
CA LYS A 167 35.37 -11.74 10.64
C LYS A 167 35.40 -12.00 12.14
N MET A 168 34.72 -11.17 12.94
CA MET A 168 34.68 -11.32 14.40
C MET A 168 33.62 -12.30 14.88
N LEU A 169 32.57 -12.52 14.10
CA LEU A 169 31.41 -13.34 14.46
C LEU A 169 31.45 -14.67 13.73
N GLU A 170 32.06 -15.67 14.37
CA GLU A 170 32.29 -16.99 13.76
C GLU A 170 31.10 -17.95 13.90
N THR A 171 30.16 -17.69 14.82
CA THR A 171 29.03 -18.59 15.08
C THR A 171 27.97 -18.51 13.98
N ASN A 172 27.32 -19.65 13.70
CA ASN A 172 26.29 -19.74 12.66
C ASN A 172 25.09 -18.81 12.94
N ASP A 173 24.71 -18.65 14.22
CA ASP A 173 23.60 -17.78 14.59
C ASP A 173 23.96 -16.30 14.38
N ALA A 174 25.20 -15.90 14.68
CA ALA A 174 25.64 -14.54 14.43
C ALA A 174 25.76 -14.23 12.93
N LYS A 175 26.16 -15.21 12.10
CA LYS A 175 26.13 -15.06 10.63
C LYS A 175 24.73 -14.85 10.09
N LYS A 176 23.74 -15.62 10.57
CA LYS A 176 22.32 -15.41 10.21
C LYS A 176 21.83 -14.03 10.65
N ASP A 177 22.21 -13.58 11.84
CA ASP A 177 21.88 -12.23 12.31
C ASP A 177 22.48 -11.14 11.41
N LEU A 178 23.72 -11.31 10.95
CA LEU A 178 24.34 -10.39 9.99
C LEU A 178 23.62 -10.41 8.64
N GLU A 179 23.22 -11.59 8.15
CA GLU A 179 22.40 -11.71 6.93
C GLU A 179 21.07 -10.95 7.08
N TYR A 180 20.42 -11.01 8.24
CA TYR A 180 19.20 -10.23 8.49
C TYR A 180 19.46 -8.74 8.67
N LEU A 181 20.56 -8.35 9.32
CA LEU A 181 20.92 -6.96 9.59
C LEU A 181 21.29 -6.20 8.31
N PHE A 182 22.09 -6.83 7.44
CA PHE A 182 22.59 -6.19 6.23
C PHE A 182 21.79 -6.58 4.98
N SER A 183 20.97 -7.63 5.06
CA SER A 183 20.12 -8.10 3.95
C SER A 183 20.94 -8.25 2.66
N ASN A 184 20.37 -7.88 1.51
CA ASN A 184 21.03 -7.91 0.22
C ASN A 184 21.79 -6.61 -0.13
N ILE A 185 22.38 -5.91 0.86
CA ILE A 185 23.08 -4.64 0.61
C ILE A 185 24.26 -4.76 -0.37
N ARG A 186 24.94 -5.92 -0.40
CA ARG A 186 26.01 -6.20 -1.36
C ARG A 186 25.50 -6.20 -2.80
N ASP A 187 24.31 -6.75 -3.03
CA ASP A 187 23.68 -6.78 -4.37
C ASP A 187 23.30 -5.36 -4.80
N ILE A 188 22.76 -4.56 -3.88
CA ILE A 188 22.44 -3.15 -4.13
C ILE A 188 23.70 -2.36 -4.49
N TYR A 189 24.79 -2.57 -3.75
CA TYR A 189 26.07 -1.92 -4.03
C TYR A 189 26.61 -2.30 -5.41
N GLN A 190 26.65 -3.60 -5.74
CA GLN A 190 27.15 -4.08 -7.03
C GLN A 190 26.33 -3.53 -8.22
N PHE A 191 25.01 -3.56 -8.10
CA PHE A 191 24.11 -2.93 -9.07
C PHE A 191 24.37 -1.42 -9.17
N GLY A 192 24.47 -0.75 -8.02
CA GLY A 192 24.68 0.69 -7.91
C GLY A 192 25.99 1.16 -8.53
N CYS A 193 27.10 0.42 -8.39
CA CYS A 193 28.37 0.70 -9.06
C CYS A 193 28.23 0.65 -10.58
N THR A 194 27.54 -0.37 -11.10
CA THR A 194 27.29 -0.52 -12.54
C THR A 194 26.41 0.61 -13.06
N PHE A 195 25.36 0.95 -12.31
CA PHE A 195 24.45 2.03 -12.64
C PHE A 195 25.13 3.41 -12.62
N LEU A 196 25.95 3.68 -11.59
CA LEU A 196 26.73 4.91 -11.46
C LEU A 196 27.72 5.08 -12.61
N SER A 197 28.43 4.02 -13.00
CA SER A 197 29.39 4.09 -14.11
C SER A 197 28.73 4.55 -15.41
N ASP A 198 27.55 4.00 -15.73
CA ASP A 198 26.77 4.42 -16.90
C ASP A 198 26.22 5.86 -16.76
N LEU A 199 25.83 6.27 -15.55
CA LEU A 199 25.40 7.65 -15.28
C LEU A 199 26.54 8.67 -15.46
N GLU A 200 27.76 8.32 -15.05
CA GLU A 200 28.93 9.17 -15.25
C GLU A 200 29.28 9.33 -16.74
N ILE A 201 29.14 8.25 -17.52
CA ILE A 201 29.32 8.28 -18.99
C ILE A 201 28.24 9.14 -19.66
N ALA A 202 26.99 9.10 -19.15
CA ALA A 202 25.90 9.96 -19.64
C ALA A 202 26.21 11.45 -19.42
N GLY A 203 26.93 11.80 -18.35
CA GLY A 203 27.34 13.16 -18.03
C GLY A 203 26.15 14.09 -17.77
N ALA A 204 26.27 15.36 -18.18
CA ALA A 204 25.23 16.37 -17.96
C ALA A 204 24.00 16.28 -18.90
N ASP A 205 23.88 15.21 -19.69
CA ASP A 205 22.79 15.02 -20.65
C ASP A 205 21.56 14.35 -19.98
N PRO A 206 20.44 15.08 -19.82
CA PRO A 206 19.24 14.54 -19.17
C PRO A 206 18.62 13.35 -19.90
N VAL A 207 18.75 13.27 -21.23
CA VAL A 207 18.16 12.17 -22.01
C VAL A 207 18.97 10.90 -21.82
N LYS A 208 20.31 11.00 -21.87
CA LYS A 208 21.18 9.84 -21.60
C LYS A 208 21.01 9.32 -20.18
N VAL A 209 20.90 10.22 -19.20
CA VAL A 209 20.59 9.82 -17.81
C VAL A 209 19.25 9.09 -17.73
N ALA A 210 18.21 9.58 -18.39
CA ALA A 210 16.92 8.88 -18.46
C ALA A 210 17.01 7.52 -19.14
N GLN A 211 17.82 7.39 -20.20
CA GLN A 211 18.10 6.11 -20.86
C GLN A 211 18.75 5.10 -19.91
N CYS A 212 19.64 5.54 -19.01
CA CYS A 212 20.19 4.67 -17.96
C CYS A 212 19.06 4.10 -17.08
N PHE A 213 18.13 4.95 -16.60
CA PHE A 213 16.99 4.47 -15.79
C PHE A 213 16.10 3.48 -16.55
N VAL A 214 15.86 3.71 -17.85
CA VAL A 214 15.09 2.78 -18.67
C VAL A 214 15.83 1.45 -18.86
N LYS A 215 17.14 1.51 -19.19
CA LYS A 215 18.01 0.34 -19.38
C LYS A 215 18.04 -0.55 -18.13
N TYR A 216 18.15 0.05 -16.95
CA TYR A 216 18.31 -0.66 -15.68
C TYR A 216 16.99 -0.91 -14.92
N ASN A 217 15.83 -0.63 -15.51
CA ASN A 217 14.52 -0.75 -14.83
C ASN A 217 14.34 -2.08 -14.05
N LYS A 218 14.67 -3.22 -14.67
CA LYS A 218 14.57 -4.53 -14.03
C LYS A 218 15.54 -4.72 -12.86
N GLY A 219 16.69 -4.05 -12.87
CA GLY A 219 17.70 -4.18 -11.82
C GLY A 219 17.28 -3.54 -10.50
N PHE A 220 16.41 -2.52 -10.53
CA PHE A 220 15.90 -1.89 -9.30
C PHE A 220 15.00 -2.80 -8.45
N VAL A 221 14.57 -3.96 -8.97
CA VAL A 221 13.72 -4.91 -8.22
C VAL A 221 14.39 -5.42 -6.94
N ILE A 222 15.73 -5.45 -6.87
CA ILE A 222 16.50 -5.87 -5.69
C ILE A 222 16.22 -5.02 -4.45
N TYR A 223 15.76 -3.76 -4.64
CA TYR A 223 15.36 -2.90 -3.52
C TYR A 223 14.07 -3.39 -2.85
N THR A 224 13.26 -4.21 -3.52
CA THR A 224 12.07 -4.83 -2.95
C THR A 224 12.46 -5.71 -1.76
N ASP A 225 13.40 -6.62 -1.95
CA ASP A 225 13.87 -7.54 -0.90
C ASP A 225 14.48 -6.78 0.28
N TYR A 226 15.26 -5.73 0.00
CA TYR A 226 15.82 -4.90 1.06
C TYR A 226 14.73 -4.19 1.87
N CYS A 227 13.75 -3.58 1.19
CA CYS A 227 12.68 -2.82 1.84
C CYS A 227 11.72 -3.71 2.62
N THR A 228 11.44 -4.93 2.15
CA THR A 228 10.61 -5.91 2.87
C THR A 228 11.33 -6.43 4.12
N ASN A 229 12.65 -6.62 4.05
CA ASN A 229 13.45 -7.13 5.17
C ASN A 229 13.95 -6.05 6.14
N TYR A 230 13.89 -4.77 5.76
CA TYR A 230 14.39 -3.66 6.58
C TYR A 230 13.83 -3.61 8.02
N PRO A 231 12.53 -3.86 8.28
CA PRO A 231 12.01 -3.91 9.66
C PRO A 231 12.74 -4.94 10.52
N ARG A 232 13.05 -6.12 9.96
CA ARG A 232 13.81 -7.17 10.64
C ARG A 232 15.27 -6.76 10.86
N ALA A 233 15.88 -6.07 9.91
CA ALA A 233 17.22 -5.50 10.07
C ALA A 233 17.29 -4.54 11.27
N VAL A 234 16.28 -3.69 11.44
CA VAL A 234 16.17 -2.76 12.58
C VAL A 234 15.98 -3.50 13.91
N GLU A 235 15.21 -4.58 13.93
CA GLU A 235 15.04 -5.43 15.12
C GLU A 235 16.37 -6.06 15.54
N VAL A 236 17.10 -6.67 14.59
CA VAL A 236 18.42 -7.26 14.85
C VAL A 236 19.42 -6.20 15.30
N LEU A 237 19.42 -5.02 14.66
CA LEU A 237 20.28 -3.92 15.08
C LEU A 237 19.98 -3.50 16.52
N THR A 238 18.71 -3.37 16.88
CA THR A 238 18.30 -3.01 18.24
C THR A 238 18.86 -4.01 19.26
N ARG A 239 18.73 -5.30 19.00
CA ARG A 239 19.30 -6.37 19.84
C ARG A 239 20.83 -6.33 19.88
N PHE A 240 21.49 -6.05 18.76
CA PHE A 240 22.95 -5.88 18.70
C PHE A 240 23.40 -4.70 19.58
N MET A 241 22.67 -3.60 19.56
CA MET A 241 22.99 -2.42 20.37
C MET A 241 22.76 -2.64 21.87
N GLN A 242 21.93 -3.62 22.26
CA GLN A 242 21.76 -4.06 23.65
C GLN A 242 22.91 -4.95 24.13
N HIS A 243 23.64 -5.62 23.22
CA HIS A 243 24.79 -6.43 23.58
C HIS A 243 26.06 -5.58 23.74
N PRO A 244 26.69 -5.51 24.93
CA PRO A 244 27.78 -4.57 25.20
C PRO A 244 28.95 -4.65 24.21
N VAL A 245 29.37 -5.87 23.86
CA VAL A 245 30.50 -6.09 22.93
C VAL A 245 30.17 -5.62 21.50
N LEU A 246 28.96 -5.90 21.03
CA LEU A 246 28.56 -5.55 19.66
C LEU A 246 28.27 -4.05 19.53
N SER A 247 27.65 -3.48 20.56
CA SER A 247 27.44 -2.03 20.69
C SER A 247 28.77 -1.27 20.69
N GLN A 248 29.77 -1.77 21.42
CA GLN A 248 31.12 -1.19 21.43
C GLN A 248 31.80 -1.30 20.06
N LEU A 249 31.73 -2.47 19.41
CA LEU A 249 32.25 -2.65 18.05
C LEU A 249 31.62 -1.66 17.06
N CYS A 250 30.29 -1.49 17.09
CA CYS A 250 29.59 -0.51 16.25
C CYS A 250 30.11 0.92 16.46
N LYS A 251 30.38 1.32 17.71
CA LYS A 251 30.92 2.65 18.05
C LYS A 251 32.36 2.82 17.56
N GLU A 252 33.20 1.81 17.73
CA GLU A 252 34.59 1.83 17.25
C GLU A 252 34.64 1.96 15.72
N ARG A 253 33.80 1.20 15.00
CA ARG A 253 33.67 1.34 13.54
C ARG A 253 33.14 2.71 13.14
N GLN A 254 32.14 3.24 13.85
CA GLN A 254 31.61 4.57 13.61
C GLN A 254 32.69 5.66 13.75
N LEU A 255 33.53 5.57 14.78
CA LEU A 255 34.66 6.49 14.99
C LEU A 255 35.72 6.35 13.90
N ALA A 256 36.11 5.11 13.57
CA ALA A 256 37.12 4.83 12.54
C ALA A 256 36.72 5.36 11.15
N LEU A 257 35.42 5.35 10.84
CA LEU A 257 34.87 5.88 9.58
C LEU A 257 34.54 7.37 9.64
N GLY A 258 34.69 8.04 10.79
CA GLY A 258 34.30 9.44 10.97
C GLY A 258 32.80 9.69 10.80
N HIS A 259 31.96 8.69 11.05
CA HIS A 259 30.52 8.76 10.82
C HIS A 259 29.80 9.55 11.92
N GLY A 260 29.14 10.66 11.54
CA GLY A 260 28.38 11.50 12.47
C GLY A 260 27.01 10.92 12.93
N LEU A 261 26.55 9.84 12.30
CA LEU A 261 25.27 9.19 12.58
C LEU A 261 25.46 7.71 12.94
N PRO A 262 24.52 7.07 13.65
CA PRO A 262 24.60 5.64 13.96
C PRO A 262 24.37 4.78 12.70
N LEU A 263 24.85 3.53 12.72
CA LEU A 263 24.73 2.57 11.62
C LEU A 263 23.30 2.46 11.05
N GLY A 264 22.28 2.45 11.90
CA GLY A 264 20.88 2.37 11.47
C GLY A 264 20.44 3.49 10.52
N ALA A 265 21.01 4.70 10.65
CA ALA A 265 20.73 5.81 9.73
C ALA A 265 21.34 5.58 8.34
N TYR A 266 22.47 4.89 8.26
CA TYR A 266 23.10 4.51 7.00
C TYR A 266 22.35 3.36 6.32
N LEU A 267 21.88 2.37 7.09
CA LEU A 267 21.04 1.27 6.58
C LEU A 267 19.67 1.76 6.05
N LEU A 268 19.21 2.96 6.43
CA LEU A 268 17.99 3.55 5.87
C LEU A 268 18.21 4.15 4.46
N LYS A 269 19.46 4.40 4.04
CA LYS A 269 19.77 5.09 2.78
C LYS A 269 19.21 4.38 1.54
N PRO A 270 19.26 3.04 1.38
CA PRO A 270 18.67 2.36 0.21
C PRO A 270 17.16 2.58 0.10
N VAL A 271 16.44 2.50 1.23
CA VAL A 271 14.99 2.76 1.30
C VAL A 271 14.69 4.21 0.89
N GLN A 272 15.51 5.16 1.32
CA GLN A 272 15.36 6.56 0.93
C GLN A 272 15.72 6.80 -0.55
N ARG A 273 16.75 6.11 -1.07
CA ARG A 273 17.25 6.33 -2.43
C ARG A 273 16.22 5.91 -3.47
N ILE A 274 15.65 4.71 -3.32
CA ILE A 274 14.66 4.20 -4.28
C ILE A 274 13.41 5.09 -4.38
N LEU A 275 13.01 5.73 -3.27
CA LEU A 275 11.90 6.68 -3.21
C LEU A 275 12.24 8.09 -3.73
N LYS A 276 13.50 8.39 -4.03
CA LYS A 276 13.93 9.71 -4.54
C LYS A 276 14.02 9.74 -6.07
N TYR A 277 14.29 8.61 -6.73
CA TYR A 277 14.51 8.59 -8.17
C TYR A 277 13.34 9.18 -8.98
N HIS A 278 12.10 8.82 -8.65
CA HIS A 278 10.94 9.36 -9.35
C HIS A 278 10.77 10.88 -9.15
N LEU A 279 11.17 11.43 -7.99
CA LEU A 279 11.14 12.87 -7.72
C LEU A 279 12.20 13.62 -8.54
N LEU A 280 13.40 13.06 -8.62
CA LEU A 280 14.51 13.62 -9.40
C LEU A 280 14.17 13.62 -10.90
N LEU A 281 13.63 12.51 -11.41
CA LEU A 281 13.19 12.39 -12.80
C LEU A 281 12.01 13.33 -13.12
N HIS A 282 11.04 13.48 -12.21
CA HIS A 282 9.95 14.44 -12.36
C HIS A 282 10.46 15.89 -12.49
N ASN A 283 11.50 16.25 -11.73
CA ASN A 283 12.12 17.57 -11.85
C ASN A 283 12.78 17.79 -13.21
N ILE A 284 13.33 16.74 -13.84
CA ILE A 284 13.85 16.82 -15.21
C ILE A 284 12.68 16.97 -16.19
N VAL A 285 11.69 16.06 -16.15
CA VAL A 285 10.53 16.06 -17.06
C VAL A 285 9.83 17.43 -17.08
N LYS A 286 9.64 18.05 -15.91
CA LYS A 286 8.91 19.32 -15.80
C LYS A 286 9.66 20.52 -16.40
N ASN A 287 10.99 20.50 -16.41
CA ASN A 287 11.81 21.67 -16.73
C ASN A 287 12.63 21.50 -18.01
N CYS A 288 12.47 20.38 -18.72
CA CYS A 288 13.18 20.09 -19.95
C CYS A 288 12.29 20.37 -21.16
N GLU A 289 12.57 21.47 -21.88
CA GLU A 289 11.94 21.75 -23.18
C GLU A 289 12.71 20.99 -24.27
N LYS A 290 12.14 19.88 -24.78
CA LYS A 290 12.78 18.99 -25.76
C LYS A 290 11.81 18.50 -26.83
N GLU A 291 12.36 17.96 -27.92
CA GLU A 291 11.60 17.32 -29.00
C GLU A 291 10.79 16.11 -28.49
N LYS A 292 9.69 15.79 -29.19
CA LYS A 292 8.73 14.74 -28.78
C LYS A 292 9.38 13.40 -28.42
N GLN A 293 10.41 12.99 -29.16
CA GLN A 293 11.04 11.68 -28.96
C GLN A 293 11.95 11.65 -27.72
N GLU A 294 12.63 12.74 -27.41
CA GLU A 294 13.45 12.86 -26.20
C GLU A 294 12.57 12.99 -24.94
N ALA A 295 11.44 13.69 -25.05
CA ALA A 295 10.44 13.79 -23.98
C ALA A 295 9.84 12.42 -23.62
N ALA A 296 9.59 11.55 -24.61
CA ALA A 296 9.05 10.21 -24.38
C ALA A 296 9.97 9.33 -23.51
N ILE A 297 11.29 9.41 -23.69
CA ILE A 297 12.25 8.64 -22.88
C ILE A 297 12.24 9.13 -21.43
N LEU A 298 12.18 10.44 -21.22
CA LEU A 298 12.11 11.06 -19.89
C LEU A 298 10.83 10.65 -19.15
N GLU A 299 9.69 10.69 -19.83
CA GLU A 299 8.41 10.24 -19.28
C GLU A 299 8.43 8.74 -18.95
N GLN A 300 9.02 7.92 -19.83
CA GLN A 300 9.16 6.48 -19.60
C GLN A 300 10.01 6.19 -18.36
N ALA A 301 11.16 6.85 -18.21
CA ALA A 301 12.02 6.70 -17.03
C ALA A 301 11.27 7.09 -15.75
N PHE A 302 10.58 8.24 -15.76
CA PHE A 302 9.78 8.70 -14.63
C PHE A 302 8.67 7.69 -14.27
N HIS A 303 7.98 7.16 -15.28
CA HIS A 303 6.92 6.17 -15.10
C HIS A 303 7.46 4.89 -14.46
N HIS A 304 8.57 4.33 -14.97
CA HIS A 304 9.21 3.14 -14.41
C HIS A 304 9.56 3.31 -12.93
N MET A 305 10.20 4.43 -12.56
CA MET A 305 10.59 4.65 -11.16
C MET A 305 9.38 4.91 -10.24
N THR A 306 8.30 5.47 -10.78
CA THR A 306 7.02 5.61 -10.05
C THR A 306 6.38 4.24 -9.81
N GLN A 307 6.32 3.39 -10.85
CA GLN A 307 5.82 2.02 -10.73
C GLN A 307 6.67 1.19 -9.75
N MET A 308 8.00 1.35 -9.76
CA MET A 308 8.88 0.66 -8.83
C MET A 308 8.58 1.03 -7.37
N ALA A 309 8.37 2.31 -7.07
CA ALA A 309 7.99 2.74 -5.72
C ALA A 309 6.63 2.15 -5.27
N HIS A 310 5.64 2.12 -6.18
CA HIS A 310 4.36 1.48 -5.92
C HIS A 310 4.49 -0.04 -5.71
N HIS A 311 5.30 -0.70 -6.53
CA HIS A 311 5.56 -2.13 -6.43
C HIS A 311 6.20 -2.50 -5.08
N ILE A 312 7.24 -1.78 -4.66
CA ILE A 312 7.90 -2.01 -3.37
C ILE A 312 6.93 -1.84 -2.21
N ASN A 313 6.11 -0.79 -2.23
CA ASN A 313 5.10 -0.56 -1.19
C ASN A 313 4.07 -1.70 -1.14
N GLU A 314 3.63 -2.17 -2.30
CA GLU A 314 2.68 -3.28 -2.40
C GLU A 314 3.30 -4.61 -1.93
N MET A 315 4.55 -4.90 -2.31
CA MET A 315 5.26 -6.09 -1.85
C MET A 315 5.52 -6.06 -0.34
N LYS A 316 5.82 -4.88 0.22
CA LYS A 316 5.92 -4.67 1.67
C LYS A 316 4.60 -4.96 2.38
N ARG A 317 3.47 -4.44 1.87
CA ARG A 317 2.12 -4.73 2.39
C ARG A 317 1.83 -6.23 2.35
N LYS A 318 2.09 -6.89 1.22
CA LYS A 318 1.92 -8.35 1.06
C LYS A 318 2.77 -9.13 2.05
N HIS A 319 4.02 -8.74 2.24
CA HIS A 319 4.92 -9.37 3.20
C HIS A 319 4.41 -9.24 4.65
N GLU A 320 4.00 -8.04 5.05
CA GLU A 320 3.40 -7.80 6.38
C GLU A 320 2.14 -8.65 6.60
N HIS A 321 1.28 -8.75 5.59
CA HIS A 321 0.10 -9.61 5.65
C HIS A 321 0.50 -11.09 5.78
N ALA A 322 1.49 -11.55 5.02
CA ALA A 322 1.97 -12.93 5.09
C ALA A 322 2.55 -13.28 6.47
N VAL A 323 3.34 -12.38 7.07
CA VAL A 323 3.83 -12.52 8.45
C VAL A 323 2.66 -12.59 9.43
N ARG A 324 1.69 -11.69 9.29
CA ARG A 324 0.49 -11.70 10.14
C ARG A 324 -0.30 -13.01 10.03
N ILE A 325 -0.41 -13.59 8.84
CA ILE A 325 -1.05 -14.90 8.62
C ILE A 325 -0.31 -16.00 9.39
N GLN A 326 1.03 -16.00 9.34
CA GLN A 326 1.85 -16.97 10.07
C GLN A 326 1.69 -16.82 11.59
N GLU A 327 1.62 -15.59 12.10
CA GLU A 327 1.32 -15.33 13.51
C GLU A 327 -0.06 -15.85 13.92
N ILE A 328 -1.09 -15.61 13.10
CA ILE A 328 -2.44 -16.12 13.38
C ILE A 328 -2.41 -17.65 13.38
N GLN A 329 -1.73 -18.27 12.41
CA GLN A 329 -1.58 -19.73 12.32
C GLN A 329 -0.88 -20.31 13.54
N SER A 330 0.16 -19.66 14.07
CA SER A 330 0.88 -20.12 15.27
C SER A 330 0.10 -19.94 16.57
N GLN A 331 -0.82 -18.97 16.61
CA GLN A 331 -1.72 -18.76 17.74
C GLN A 331 -2.90 -19.74 17.76
N LEU A 332 -3.21 -20.43 16.65
CA LEU A 332 -4.35 -21.34 16.58
C LEU A 332 -4.08 -22.69 17.28
N GLU A 333 -4.78 -22.94 18.39
CA GLU A 333 -4.78 -24.23 19.09
C GLU A 333 -5.75 -25.22 18.44
N ASP A 334 -5.31 -26.48 18.32
CA ASP A 334 -6.10 -27.63 17.87
C ASP A 334 -6.85 -27.41 16.54
N TYR A 335 -6.33 -26.51 15.69
CA TYR A 335 -6.96 -26.19 14.42
C TYR A 335 -6.71 -27.31 13.40
N VAL A 336 -7.74 -28.14 13.21
CA VAL A 336 -7.79 -29.18 12.18
C VAL A 336 -8.45 -28.60 10.92
N GLY A 337 -7.71 -27.77 10.19
CA GLY A 337 -8.18 -27.17 8.94
C GLY A 337 -7.05 -26.95 7.94
N GLU A 338 -7.35 -26.29 6.81
CA GLU A 338 -6.31 -25.97 5.83
C GLU A 338 -5.38 -24.87 6.35
N ASP A 339 -4.11 -24.94 5.96
CA ASP A 339 -3.11 -23.92 6.25
C ASP A 339 -3.58 -22.54 5.79
N LEU A 340 -3.59 -21.55 6.70
CA LEU A 340 -4.06 -20.21 6.42
C LEU A 340 -3.27 -19.52 5.29
N THR A 341 -2.00 -19.87 5.08
CA THR A 341 -1.19 -19.35 3.97
C THR A 341 -1.77 -19.72 2.60
N ARG A 342 -2.56 -20.80 2.53
CA ARG A 342 -3.25 -21.25 1.31
C ARG A 342 -4.57 -20.52 1.08
N LEU A 343 -4.99 -19.62 1.96
CA LEU A 343 -6.22 -18.84 1.81
C LEU A 343 -6.02 -17.54 1.02
N GLY A 344 -4.77 -17.17 0.71
CA GLY A 344 -4.44 -15.90 0.06
C GLY A 344 -4.16 -14.77 1.06
N GLU A 345 -4.23 -13.52 0.62
CA GLU A 345 -3.98 -12.36 1.48
C GLU A 345 -5.02 -12.24 2.62
N LEU A 346 -4.59 -11.72 3.77
CA LEU A 346 -5.49 -11.26 4.83
C LEU A 346 -6.09 -9.91 4.39
N VAL A 347 -7.40 -9.89 4.16
CA VAL A 347 -8.15 -8.73 3.68
C VAL A 347 -8.59 -7.84 4.85
N LEU A 348 -9.18 -8.46 5.89
CA LEU A 348 -9.61 -7.75 7.10
C LEU A 348 -9.37 -8.58 8.37
N GLU A 349 -9.07 -7.88 9.46
CA GLU A 349 -9.02 -8.41 10.81
C GLU A 349 -9.88 -7.53 11.73
N GLY A 350 -10.70 -8.14 12.58
CA GLY A 350 -11.68 -7.40 13.37
C GLY A 350 -12.23 -8.17 14.56
N THR A 351 -12.77 -7.44 15.53
CA THR A 351 -13.41 -8.01 16.72
C THR A 351 -14.90 -7.72 16.71
N PHE A 352 -15.71 -8.77 16.90
CA PHE A 352 -17.16 -8.73 16.87
C PHE A 352 -17.76 -9.33 18.14
N LYS A 353 -18.94 -8.83 18.54
CA LYS A 353 -19.79 -9.55 19.50
C LYS A 353 -20.61 -10.56 18.71
N VAL A 354 -20.78 -11.77 19.24
CA VAL A 354 -21.60 -12.80 18.61
C VAL A 354 -22.84 -13.04 19.45
N SER A 355 -24.01 -13.03 18.82
CA SER A 355 -25.28 -13.26 19.52
C SER A 355 -25.26 -14.61 20.23
N GLY A 356 -25.67 -14.66 21.50
CA GLY A 356 -25.62 -15.85 22.34
C GLY A 356 -24.24 -16.20 22.93
N ALA A 357 -23.17 -15.47 22.60
CA ALA A 357 -21.84 -15.69 23.16
C ALA A 357 -21.47 -14.63 24.22
N LYS A 358 -20.95 -15.08 25.37
CA LYS A 358 -20.47 -14.18 26.44
C LYS A 358 -19.20 -13.41 26.09
N ALA A 359 -18.38 -13.94 25.19
CA ALA A 359 -17.09 -13.36 24.80
C ALA A 359 -17.13 -12.90 23.34
N SER A 360 -16.39 -11.83 23.02
CA SER A 360 -16.16 -11.41 21.64
C SER A 360 -15.41 -12.47 20.83
N ARG A 361 -15.50 -12.37 19.51
CA ARG A 361 -14.75 -13.19 18.56
C ARG A 361 -13.82 -12.31 17.75
N GLN A 362 -12.62 -12.81 17.49
CA GLN A 362 -11.78 -12.28 16.43
C GLN A 362 -12.20 -12.93 15.12
N VAL A 363 -12.29 -12.13 14.09
CA VAL A 363 -12.71 -12.55 12.76
C VAL A 363 -11.63 -12.12 11.79
N PHE A 364 -11.23 -13.05 10.93
CA PHE A 364 -10.22 -12.86 9.91
C PHE A 364 -10.85 -13.20 8.56
N LEU A 365 -10.86 -12.23 7.65
CA LEU A 365 -11.28 -12.41 6.26
C LEU A 365 -10.02 -12.52 5.40
N PHE A 366 -9.87 -13.65 4.74
CA PHE A 366 -8.85 -13.93 3.73
C PHE A 366 -9.48 -13.89 2.34
N GLU A 367 -8.67 -13.88 1.28
CA GLU A 367 -9.18 -13.90 -0.09
C GLU A 367 -10.11 -15.10 -0.38
N ARG A 368 -9.84 -16.25 0.24
CA ARG A 368 -10.58 -17.51 -0.03
C ARG A 368 -11.29 -18.08 1.18
N GLY A 369 -11.25 -17.44 2.35
CA GLY A 369 -11.91 -17.95 3.54
C GLY A 369 -12.17 -16.89 4.59
N LEU A 370 -13.08 -17.21 5.51
CA LEU A 370 -13.38 -16.42 6.68
C LEU A 370 -13.25 -17.31 7.92
N LEU A 371 -12.48 -16.86 8.89
CA LEU A 371 -12.20 -17.55 10.15
C LEU A 371 -12.76 -16.74 11.32
N ILE A 372 -13.54 -17.38 12.17
CA ILE A 372 -14.04 -16.84 13.43
C ILE A 372 -13.36 -17.62 14.56
N SER A 373 -12.64 -16.90 15.42
CA SER A 373 -11.93 -17.47 16.55
C SER A 373 -12.33 -16.83 17.87
N LYS A 374 -12.12 -17.58 18.96
CA LYS A 374 -12.24 -17.09 20.34
C LYS A 374 -10.83 -16.97 20.92
N MET A 375 -10.50 -15.78 21.42
CA MET A 375 -9.29 -15.58 22.23
C MET A 375 -9.41 -16.35 23.55
N LYS A 376 -8.41 -17.18 23.84
CA LYS A 376 -8.23 -17.91 25.10
C LYS A 376 -7.22 -17.16 25.99
N GLU A 377 -7.01 -17.65 27.21
CA GLU A 377 -5.93 -17.18 28.08
C GLU A 377 -4.57 -17.42 27.41
N GLY A 378 -3.60 -16.54 27.68
CA GLY A 378 -2.26 -16.64 27.10
C GLY A 378 -2.13 -16.14 25.64
N GLY A 379 -3.17 -15.57 25.05
CA GLY A 379 -3.12 -15.01 23.69
C GLY A 379 -3.35 -16.03 22.57
N MET A 380 -3.72 -17.26 22.91
CA MET A 380 -4.02 -18.32 21.95
C MET A 380 -5.43 -18.18 21.37
N LEU A 381 -5.60 -18.59 20.12
CA LEU A 381 -6.85 -18.55 19.37
C LEU A 381 -7.45 -19.95 19.26
N SER A 382 -8.72 -20.09 19.61
CA SER A 382 -9.50 -21.30 19.33
C SER A 382 -10.42 -21.04 18.16
N CYS A 383 -10.19 -21.74 17.04
CA CYS A 383 -11.09 -21.71 15.89
C CYS A 383 -12.51 -22.15 16.31
N LYS A 384 -13.53 -21.39 15.88
CA LYS A 384 -14.95 -21.71 16.12
C LYS A 384 -15.69 -21.98 14.83
N THR A 385 -15.45 -21.14 13.83
CA THR A 385 -16.08 -21.28 12.51
C THR A 385 -15.05 -20.98 11.45
N PHE A 386 -15.00 -21.80 10.41
CA PHE A 386 -14.26 -21.53 9.19
C PHE A 386 -15.18 -21.76 7.99
N ILE A 387 -15.27 -20.79 7.10
CA ILE A 387 -16.13 -20.85 5.91
C ILE A 387 -15.32 -20.37 4.71
N ARG A 388 -15.23 -21.17 3.66
CA ARG A 388 -14.63 -20.72 2.40
C ARG A 388 -15.50 -19.66 1.75
N CYS A 389 -14.90 -18.66 1.11
CA CYS A 389 -15.66 -17.59 0.45
C CYS A 389 -16.59 -18.12 -0.65
N SER A 390 -16.23 -19.23 -1.30
CA SER A 390 -17.08 -19.92 -2.29
C SER A 390 -18.35 -20.56 -1.71
N ASN A 391 -18.40 -20.75 -0.38
CA ASN A 391 -19.52 -21.32 0.36
C ASN A 391 -20.13 -20.31 1.34
N LEU A 392 -19.76 -19.03 1.24
CA LEU A 392 -20.13 -17.97 2.17
C LEU A 392 -21.35 -17.19 1.66
N MET A 393 -22.36 -17.02 2.50
CA MET A 393 -23.47 -16.09 2.27
C MET A 393 -23.49 -15.00 3.33
N LEU A 394 -23.90 -13.81 2.92
CA LEU A 394 -23.99 -12.61 3.77
C LEU A 394 -25.43 -12.08 3.79
N VAL A 395 -25.95 -11.80 4.99
CA VAL A 395 -27.20 -11.06 5.19
C VAL A 395 -26.89 -9.78 5.96
N GLU A 396 -26.92 -8.65 5.26
CA GLU A 396 -26.46 -7.36 5.79
C GLU A 396 -27.50 -6.63 6.66
N VAL A 397 -28.79 -6.86 6.42
CA VAL A 397 -29.86 -6.10 7.06
C VAL A 397 -30.62 -6.99 8.02
N ILE A 398 -30.48 -6.68 9.31
CA ILE A 398 -31.25 -7.30 10.39
C ILE A 398 -32.12 -6.18 10.98
N PRO A 399 -33.45 -6.20 10.77
CA PRO A 399 -34.34 -5.09 11.14
C PRO A 399 -34.25 -4.67 12.60
N SER A 400 -34.03 -5.62 13.52
CA SER A 400 -33.91 -5.39 14.96
C SER A 400 -32.49 -5.05 15.43
N GLU A 401 -31.48 -5.26 14.58
CA GLU A 401 -30.06 -5.13 14.95
C GLU A 401 -29.26 -4.42 13.83
N PRO A 402 -29.30 -3.09 13.76
CA PRO A 402 -28.74 -2.34 12.63
C PRO A 402 -27.21 -2.44 12.51
N LEU A 403 -26.51 -2.81 13.58
CA LEU A 403 -25.06 -3.04 13.60
C LEU A 403 -24.66 -4.50 13.38
N SER A 404 -25.63 -5.41 13.27
CA SER A 404 -25.37 -6.83 13.08
C SER A 404 -25.53 -7.24 11.62
N PHE A 405 -24.85 -8.31 11.22
CA PHE A 405 -25.02 -9.01 9.95
C PHE A 405 -24.83 -10.52 10.17
N HIS A 406 -25.44 -11.34 9.32
CA HIS A 406 -25.29 -12.80 9.39
C HIS A 406 -24.28 -13.31 8.37
N ILE A 407 -23.50 -14.28 8.82
CA ILE A 407 -22.63 -15.08 7.98
C ILE A 407 -23.17 -16.52 7.99
N ILE A 408 -23.39 -17.09 6.81
CA ILE A 408 -24.07 -18.37 6.67
C ILE A 408 -23.32 -19.27 5.68
N PRO A 409 -22.94 -20.51 6.06
CA PRO A 409 -22.48 -21.53 5.11
C PRO A 409 -23.63 -21.96 4.18
N PHE A 410 -23.41 -21.98 2.87
CA PHE A 410 -24.45 -22.35 1.90
C PHE A 410 -24.88 -23.82 2.02
N ASP A 411 -23.95 -24.72 2.32
CA ASP A 411 -24.19 -26.15 2.54
C ASP A 411 -24.87 -26.46 3.89
N ASN A 412 -24.67 -25.62 4.90
CA ASN A 412 -25.27 -25.77 6.22
C ASN A 412 -25.87 -24.45 6.76
N PRO A 413 -27.07 -24.06 6.30
CA PRO A 413 -27.72 -22.83 6.75
C PRO A 413 -28.01 -22.76 8.25
N ARG A 414 -28.00 -23.89 8.96
CA ARG A 414 -28.21 -23.94 10.42
C ARG A 414 -26.99 -23.46 11.21
N ALA A 415 -25.80 -23.49 10.61
CA ALA A 415 -24.56 -23.01 11.22
C ALA A 415 -24.34 -21.49 11.00
N GLN A 416 -25.42 -20.71 11.05
CA GLN A 416 -25.35 -19.25 10.91
C GLN A 416 -24.68 -18.61 12.13
N ASP A 417 -23.80 -17.64 11.88
CA ASP A 417 -23.19 -16.80 12.91
C ASP A 417 -23.69 -15.36 12.74
N THR A 418 -24.12 -14.75 13.85
CA THR A 418 -24.55 -13.34 13.88
C THR A 418 -23.44 -12.47 14.46
N LEU A 419 -22.81 -11.65 13.62
CA LEU A 419 -21.73 -10.76 14.03
C LEU A 419 -22.25 -9.33 14.22
N GLN A 420 -22.06 -8.79 15.42
CA GLN A 420 -22.38 -7.41 15.75
C GLN A 420 -21.11 -6.55 15.72
N ALA A 421 -21.09 -5.56 14.82
CA ALA A 421 -20.01 -4.58 14.70
C ALA A 421 -20.07 -3.54 15.82
N LYS A 422 -18.95 -2.86 16.08
CA LYS A 422 -18.86 -1.78 17.08
C LYS A 422 -19.54 -0.50 16.61
N ASN A 423 -19.52 -0.25 15.30
CA ASN A 423 -20.10 0.93 14.66
C ASN A 423 -20.52 0.61 13.21
N MET A 424 -21.23 1.55 12.58
CA MET A 424 -21.76 1.38 11.23
C MET A 424 -20.63 1.31 10.18
N GLU A 425 -19.55 2.07 10.37
CA GLU A 425 -18.40 2.08 9.46
C GLU A 425 -17.74 0.70 9.37
N GLN A 426 -17.48 0.05 10.50
CA GLN A 426 -16.96 -1.31 10.56
C GLN A 426 -17.92 -2.28 9.86
N LYS A 427 -19.23 -2.19 10.12
CA LYS A 427 -20.22 -3.04 9.45
C LYS A 427 -20.18 -2.87 7.93
N LEU A 428 -20.23 -1.64 7.43
CA LEU A 428 -20.25 -1.35 6.00
C LEU A 428 -18.98 -1.84 5.31
N ARG A 429 -17.81 -1.56 5.91
CA ARG A 429 -16.52 -2.02 5.39
C ARG A 429 -16.45 -3.55 5.32
N TRP A 430 -16.82 -4.24 6.40
CA TRP A 430 -16.82 -5.70 6.44
C TRP A 430 -17.80 -6.32 5.44
N CYS A 431 -19.01 -5.77 5.32
CA CYS A 431 -19.99 -6.26 4.36
C CYS A 431 -19.52 -6.07 2.91
N HIS A 432 -18.90 -4.92 2.60
CA HIS A 432 -18.32 -4.63 1.28
C HIS A 432 -17.19 -5.61 0.93
N ASP A 433 -16.19 -5.76 1.81
CA ASP A 433 -15.05 -6.65 1.55
C ASP A 433 -15.47 -8.12 1.51
N ILE A 434 -16.41 -8.57 2.37
CA ILE A 434 -16.98 -9.92 2.28
C ILE A 434 -17.66 -10.15 0.92
N LYS A 435 -18.49 -9.21 0.47
CA LYS A 435 -19.15 -9.30 -0.86
C LYS A 435 -18.12 -9.42 -1.97
N LYS A 436 -17.08 -8.57 -1.92
CA LYS A 436 -15.99 -8.60 -2.89
C LYS A 436 -15.31 -9.98 -2.93
N GLN A 437 -14.96 -10.55 -1.78
CA GLN A 437 -14.31 -11.87 -1.72
C GLN A 437 -15.23 -13.01 -2.17
N ILE A 438 -16.54 -12.94 -1.89
CA ILE A 438 -17.51 -13.91 -2.42
C ILE A 438 -17.53 -13.84 -3.95
N LEU A 439 -17.61 -12.64 -4.53
CA LEU A 439 -17.64 -12.44 -5.99
C LEU A 439 -16.35 -12.88 -6.68
N GLU A 440 -15.19 -12.56 -6.09
CA GLU A 440 -13.88 -12.96 -6.61
C GLU A 440 -13.67 -14.48 -6.54
N SER A 441 -14.27 -15.16 -5.55
CA SER A 441 -14.23 -16.62 -5.44
C SER A 441 -15.11 -17.36 -6.46
N PHE A 442 -16.06 -16.67 -7.10
CA PHE A 442 -16.95 -17.24 -8.11
C PHE A 442 -16.26 -17.37 -9.47
N LYS A 443 -15.99 -18.61 -9.90
CA LYS A 443 -15.37 -18.93 -11.20
C LYS A 443 -16.32 -18.78 -12.42
N GLY A 444 -17.56 -18.30 -12.22
CA GLY A 444 -18.52 -18.06 -13.29
C GLY A 444 -18.33 -16.67 -13.91
N HIS A 445 -18.62 -16.51 -15.21
CA HIS A 445 -18.48 -15.23 -15.92
C HIS A 445 -19.53 -14.22 -15.44
N ILE A 446 -19.23 -13.48 -14.37
CA ILE A 446 -20.02 -12.34 -13.91
C ILE A 446 -19.66 -11.16 -14.84
N PRO A 447 -20.63 -10.53 -15.52
CA PRO A 447 -20.37 -9.38 -16.40
C PRO A 447 -19.65 -8.26 -15.63
N ASP A 448 -18.63 -7.65 -16.23
CA ASP A 448 -17.83 -6.61 -15.55
C ASP A 448 -18.67 -5.42 -15.06
N ASN A 449 -19.78 -5.14 -15.74
CA ASN A 449 -20.75 -4.14 -15.30
C ASN A 449 -21.36 -4.48 -13.92
N ALA A 450 -21.64 -5.75 -13.63
CA ALA A 450 -22.16 -6.20 -12.34
C ALA A 450 -21.08 -6.23 -11.26
N LYS A 451 -19.81 -6.48 -11.62
CA LYS A 451 -18.68 -6.37 -10.69
C LYS A 451 -18.42 -4.92 -10.28
N ASN A 452 -18.47 -3.98 -11.22
CA ASN A 452 -18.30 -2.54 -10.97
C ASN A 452 -19.49 -1.87 -10.26
N LEU A 453 -20.63 -2.56 -10.17
CA LEU A 453 -21.82 -2.10 -9.44
C LEU A 453 -21.82 -2.56 -7.97
N ILE A 454 -20.95 -3.51 -7.59
CA ILE A 454 -20.86 -4.07 -6.23
C ILE A 454 -19.52 -3.73 -5.56
N MET A 455 -18.43 -3.60 -6.33
CA MET A 455 -17.14 -3.03 -5.89
C MET A 455 -17.24 -1.52 -5.77
#